data_AF-A0A523HT51-F1
#
_entry.id   AF-A0A523HT51-F1
#
_cell.length_a   1.000
_cell.length_b   1.000
_cell.length_c   1.000
_cell.angle_alpha   90.00
_cell.angle_beta   90.00
_cell.angle_gamma   90.00
#
_symmetry.space_group_name_H-M   'P 1'
#
loop_
_entity.id
_entity.type
_entity.pdbx_description
1 polymer ?
#
loop_
_entity_poly.entity_id
_entity_poly.type
_entity_poly.pdbx_seq_one_letter_code
_entity_poly.pdbx_strand_id
1 'polypeptide(L)'
;GHVESVIYIVKGRARMRWGEQLEYVAEAGPGDFIYVPPYVPHQEINALAGEPLECVLVRSGQIPVVVNLDIEPIEPPEEVLWVDDIHKGD
;
A
#
# COMPACT_ATOMS: atom_id res chain seq x y z
N GLY A 1 1.90 -12.54 5.11
CA GLY A 1 1.72 -14.00 4.92
C GLY A 1 2.44 -14.47 3.68
N HIS A 2 2.26 -15.73 3.24
CA HIS A 2 2.98 -16.29 2.09
C HIS A 2 2.41 -15.91 0.71
N VAL A 3 1.18 -15.36 0.69
CA VAL A 3 0.55 -14.88 -0.55
C VAL A 3 1.07 -13.49 -0.89
N GLU A 4 1.27 -13.25 -2.19
CA GLU A 4 1.46 -11.92 -2.73
C GLU A 4 0.10 -11.29 -3.05
N SER A 5 0.05 -9.95 -3.03
CA SER A 5 -1.16 -9.20 -3.35
C SER A 5 -0.88 -8.10 -4.37
N VAL A 6 -1.85 -7.85 -5.24
CA VAL A 6 -1.89 -6.67 -6.11
C VAL A 6 -3.17 -5.90 -5.80
N ILE A 7 -3.02 -4.60 -5.55
CA ILE A 7 -4.12 -3.68 -5.29
C ILE A 7 -4.24 -2.75 -6.48
N TYR A 8 -5.40 -2.72 -7.12
CA TYR A 8 -5.73 -1.74 -8.16
C TYR A 8 -6.67 -0.68 -7.59
N ILE A 9 -6.30 0.59 -7.72
CA ILE A 9 -7.09 1.70 -7.18
C ILE A 9 -8.17 2.09 -8.19
N VAL A 10 -9.43 1.97 -7.78
CA VAL A 10 -10.60 2.34 -8.60
C VAL A 10 -10.97 3.80 -8.37
N LYS A 11 -10.92 4.25 -7.12
CA LYS A 11 -11.31 5.61 -6.70
C LYS A 11 -10.65 5.97 -5.37
N GLY A 12 -10.40 7.27 -5.17
CA GLY A 12 -9.82 7.81 -3.95
C GLY A 12 -8.30 7.83 -4.00
N ARG A 13 -7.65 7.81 -2.84
CA ARG A 13 -6.20 7.88 -2.71
C ARG A 13 -5.73 6.95 -1.59
N ALA A 14 -5.01 5.90 -1.98
CA ALA A 14 -4.35 5.01 -1.05
C ALA A 14 -3.05 5.64 -0.57
N ARG A 15 -2.73 5.46 0.71
CA ARG A 15 -1.40 5.68 1.26
C ARG A 15 -0.89 4.35 1.78
N MET A 16 0.22 3.88 1.23
CA MET A 16 0.85 2.64 1.62
C MET A 16 2.06 2.96 2.49
N ARG A 17 2.16 2.32 3.66
CA ARG A 17 3.40 2.30 4.45
C ARG A 17 3.97 0.90 4.49
N TRP A 18 5.29 0.76 4.42
CA TRP A 18 5.97 -0.54 4.46
C TRP A 18 7.39 -0.42 4.99
N GLY A 19 8.04 -1.58 5.16
CA GLY A 19 9.37 -1.71 5.75
C GLY A 19 9.31 -2.40 7.10
N GLU A 20 10.47 -2.72 7.68
CA GLU A 20 10.54 -3.45 8.94
C GLU A 20 9.94 -2.65 10.11
N GLN A 21 9.96 -1.32 10.02
CA GLN A 21 9.40 -0.37 11.00
C GLN A 21 8.46 0.64 10.33
N LEU A 22 7.84 0.26 9.19
CA LEU A 22 6.94 1.14 8.41
C LEU A 22 7.59 2.46 8.00
N GLU A 23 8.89 2.41 7.72
CA GLU A 23 9.75 3.56 7.46
C GLU A 23 9.55 4.18 6.08
N TYR A 24 8.92 3.49 5.13
CA TYR A 24 8.62 4.03 3.81
C TYR A 24 7.14 4.34 3.65
N VAL A 25 6.83 5.38 2.89
CA VAL A 25 5.46 5.77 2.52
C VAL A 25 5.37 6.18 1.07
N ALA A 26 4.23 5.90 0.45
CA ALA A 26 3.86 6.44 -0.84
C ALA A 26 2.34 6.48 -1.02
N GLU A 27 1.89 7.23 -2.01
CA GLU A 27 0.47 7.33 -2.36
C GLU A 27 0.20 6.84 -3.77
N ALA A 28 -1.00 6.27 -3.95
CA ALA A 28 -1.49 5.77 -5.23
C ALA A 28 -2.93 6.29 -5.46
N GLY A 29 -3.18 6.79 -6.66
CA GLY A 29 -4.47 7.28 -7.13
C GLY A 29 -5.15 6.32 -8.11
N PRO A 30 -6.32 6.71 -8.66
CA PRO A 30 -7.09 5.85 -9.56
C PRO A 30 -6.30 5.48 -10.82
N GLY A 31 -6.24 4.18 -11.13
CA GLY A 31 -5.46 3.64 -12.26
C GLY A 31 -4.13 2.99 -11.83
N ASP A 32 -3.65 3.32 -10.63
CA ASP A 32 -2.37 2.84 -10.11
C ASP A 32 -2.50 1.41 -9.55
N PHE A 33 -1.35 0.73 -9.46
CA PHE A 33 -1.23 -0.60 -8.88
C PHE A 33 -0.24 -0.60 -7.73
N ILE A 34 -0.57 -1.28 -6.63
CA ILE A 34 0.34 -1.54 -5.50
C ILE A 34 0.63 -3.04 -5.46
N TYR A 35 1.91 -3.42 -5.52
CA TYR A 35 2.34 -4.80 -5.28
C TYR A 35 2.80 -4.97 -3.84
N VAL A 36 2.27 -6.00 -3.17
CA VAL A 36 2.64 -6.37 -1.80
C VAL A 36 3.28 -7.76 -1.84
N PRO A 37 4.62 -7.86 -1.67
CA PRO A 37 5.31 -9.14 -1.62
C PRO A 37 4.91 -9.94 -0.37
N PRO A 38 5.14 -11.26 -0.38
CA PRO A 38 4.98 -12.09 0.79
C PRO A 38 5.77 -11.55 1.99
N TYR A 39 5.16 -11.66 3.17
CA TYR A 39 5.74 -11.34 4.48
C TYR A 39 6.17 -9.89 4.75
N VAL A 40 6.06 -8.97 3.79
CA VAL A 40 6.38 -7.56 4.00
C VAL A 40 5.39 -6.95 5.00
N PRO A 41 5.86 -6.37 6.12
CA PRO A 41 5.01 -5.54 6.98
C PRO A 41 4.52 -4.33 6.22
N HIS A 42 3.22 -4.05 6.29
CA HIS A 42 2.62 -2.92 5.59
C HIS A 42 1.33 -2.43 6.24
N GLN A 43 0.94 -1.21 5.90
CA GLN A 43 -0.35 -0.59 6.24
C GLN A 43 -1.00 0.01 5.00
N GLU A 44 -2.23 -0.41 4.75
CA GLU A 44 -3.12 0.15 3.72
C GLU A 44 -3.97 1.26 4.36
N ILE A 45 -3.70 2.52 4.04
CA ILE A 45 -4.33 3.69 4.68
C ILE A 45 -5.14 4.47 3.64
N ASN A 46 -6.34 4.94 4.01
CA ASN A 46 -7.05 5.95 3.21
C ASN A 46 -6.43 7.34 3.47
N ALA A 47 -5.83 7.94 2.45
CA ALA A 47 -5.19 9.24 2.56
C ALA A 47 -6.19 10.40 2.68
N LEU A 48 -7.45 10.19 2.29
CA LEU A 48 -8.48 11.24 2.22
C LEU A 48 -9.60 10.96 3.23
N ALA A 49 -9.61 11.69 4.34
CA ALA A 49 -10.60 11.50 5.42
C ALA A 49 -12.07 11.74 4.98
N GLY A 50 -12.29 12.53 3.92
CA GLY A 50 -13.62 12.88 3.43
C GLY A 50 -14.10 12.08 2.23
N GLU A 51 -13.28 11.19 1.67
CA GLU A 51 -13.58 10.46 0.45
C GLU A 51 -13.37 8.94 0.64
N PRO A 52 -14.26 8.09 0.11
CA PRO A 52 -14.04 6.65 0.15
C PRO A 52 -12.86 6.25 -0.75
N LEU A 53 -12.04 5.32 -0.25
CA LEU A 53 -11.07 4.57 -1.04
C LEU A 53 -11.72 3.28 -1.52
N GLU A 54 -11.76 3.08 -2.84
CA GLU A 54 -12.30 1.86 -3.47
C GLU A 54 -11.18 1.17 -4.27
N CYS A 55 -10.96 -0.11 -3.98
CA CYS A 55 -9.87 -0.90 -4.56
C CYS A 55 -10.35 -2.29 -4.99
N VAL A 56 -9.67 -2.86 -6.00
CA VAL A 56 -9.73 -4.29 -6.31
C VAL A 56 -8.48 -4.96 -5.78
N LEU A 57 -8.65 -6.01 -4.98
CA LEU A 57 -7.55 -6.75 -4.36
C LEU A 57 -7.44 -8.14 -4.95
N VAL A 58 -6.31 -8.43 -5.58
CA VAL A 58 -5.98 -9.72 -6.18
C VAL A 58 -4.91 -10.39 -5.35
N ARG A 59 -5.03 -11.70 -5.10
CA ARG A 59 -4.07 -12.50 -4.34
C ARG A 59 -3.71 -13.77 -5.08
N SER A 60 -2.46 -14.23 -4.92
CA SER A 60 -2.00 -15.48 -5.54
C SER A 60 -2.57 -16.75 -4.86
N GLY A 61 -3.13 -16.61 -3.65
CA GLY A 61 -3.74 -17.71 -2.89
C GLY A 61 -5.14 -17.38 -2.41
N GLN A 62 -5.93 -18.42 -2.15
CA GLN A 62 -7.33 -18.30 -1.73
C GLN A 62 -7.49 -17.91 -0.24
N ILE A 63 -6.48 -18.17 0.59
CA ILE A 63 -6.55 -17.96 2.04
C ILE A 63 -5.70 -16.74 2.40
N PRO A 64 -6.30 -15.55 2.61
CA PRO A 64 -5.57 -14.41 3.14
C PRO A 64 -5.27 -14.66 4.63
N VAL A 65 -4.00 -14.49 5.01
CA VAL A 65 -3.58 -14.51 6.42
C VAL A 65 -3.08 -13.12 6.77
N VAL A 66 -3.77 -12.48 7.71
CA VAL A 66 -3.37 -11.20 8.32
C VAL A 66 -2.83 -11.50 9.70
N VAL A 67 -1.63 -11.00 9.98
CA VAL A 67 -1.00 -11.06 11.30
C VAL A 67 -0.73 -9.62 11.71
N ASN A 68 -1.38 -9.18 12.79
CA ASN A 68 -1.10 -7.87 13.37
C ASN A 68 0.24 -7.93 14.09
N LEU A 69 1.14 -7.02 13.74
CA LEU A 69 2.46 -6.91 14.32
C LEU A 69 2.46 -5.78 15.36
N ASP A 70 3.17 -5.98 16.45
CA ASP A 70 3.44 -4.95 17.45
C ASP A 70 4.75 -4.24 17.08
N ILE A 71 4.64 -3.24 16.21
CA ILE A 71 5.77 -2.46 15.68
C ILE A 71 5.50 -0.98 15.94
N GLU A 72 6.50 -0.29 16.49
CA GLU A 72 6.48 1.17 16.59
C GLU A 72 6.89 1.75 15.21
N PRO A 73 6.01 2.54 14.54
CA PRO A 73 6.33 3.10 13.23
C PRO A 73 7.41 4.20 13.32
N ILE A 74 8.28 4.29 12.32
CA ILE A 74 9.16 5.45 12.17
C ILE A 74 8.35 6.71 11.81
N GLU A 75 8.62 7.81 12.49
CA GLU A 75 7.97 9.12 12.24
C GLU A 75 9.02 10.25 12.16
N PRO A 76 9.09 11.02 11.05
CA PRO A 76 8.31 10.84 9.82
C PRO A 76 8.83 9.66 8.98
N PRO A 77 7.96 8.96 8.22
CA PRO A 77 8.41 8.01 7.21
C PRO A 77 9.12 8.72 6.04
N GLU A 78 9.97 7.99 5.34
CA GLU A 78 10.58 8.39 4.07
C GLU A 78 9.56 8.26 2.94
N GLU A 79 9.33 9.35 2.22
CA GLU A 79 8.47 9.36 1.05
C GLU A 79 9.23 8.81 -0.17
N VAL A 80 8.70 7.72 -0.74
CA VAL A 80 9.22 7.11 -1.96
C VAL A 80 8.29 7.48 -3.11
N LEU A 81 8.77 8.30 -4.04
CA LEU A 81 8.00 8.72 -5.21
C LEU A 81 8.00 7.63 -6.28
N TRP A 82 6.82 7.25 -6.74
CA TRP A 82 6.61 6.24 -7.78
C TRP A 82 6.72 6.96 -9.11
N VAL A 83 7.95 7.24 -9.55
CA VAL A 83 8.18 7.92 -10.83
C VAL A 83 8.48 6.87 -11.89
N ASP A 84 7.55 6.68 -12.82
CA ASP A 84 7.70 5.81 -13.99
C ASP A 84 6.97 6.38 -15.22
N ASP A 85 6.93 5.61 -16.30
CA ASP A 85 6.34 6.05 -17.59
C ASP A 85 4.83 6.34 -17.52
N ILE A 86 4.11 5.77 -16.54
CA ILE A 86 2.67 5.95 -16.33
C ILE A 86 2.37 6.87 -15.13
N HIS A 87 3.27 6.95 -14.15
CA HIS A 87 3.21 7.84 -13.00
C HIS A 87 4.27 8.94 -13.17
N LYS A 88 3.93 9.98 -13.92
CA LYS A 88 4.78 11.17 -14.00
C LYS A 88 4.70 11.87 -12.65
N GLY A 89 5.81 11.91 -11.92
CA GLY A 89 5.89 12.71 -10.69
C GLY A 89 5.54 14.16 -11.01
N ASP A 90 4.59 14.71 -10.26
CA ASP A 90 4.25 16.14 -10.29
C ASP A 90 5.31 16.97 -9.54
#